data_AF-A0A9D6CBH9-F1
#
_entry.id   AF-A0A9D6CBH9-F1
#
_cell.length_a   1.000
_cell.length_b   1.000
_cell.length_c   1.000
_cell.angle_alpha   90.00
_cell.angle_beta   90.00
_cell.angle_gamma   90.00
#
_symmetry.space_group_name_H-M   'P 1'
#
loop_
_entity.id
_entity.type
_entity.pdbx_description
1 polymer ?
#
loop_
_entity_poly.entity_id
_entity_poly.type
_entity_poly.pdbx_seq_one_letter_code
_entity_poly.pdbx_strand_id
1 'polypeptide(L)'
;MNTPIEPNDQDTRPLIDKQRRRLSKVGLAAPVVLGTLLSRPVLGAAPYNCTISGQMSGNVSSHGEPVSCATLGLSPGYWKEHPNLWSPFLSTGLFKSVFANAYAFKIRNPTTTDIAPAGTNGWTPDPTLLHVLQSRGGLRPNLNYPSLGRAAVASWLNAYHRPNYPLTQAEVIAMFNAVYNGGNYYVNASVHWDASQVMTYFESLYS
;
A
#
# COMPACT_ATOMS: atom_id res chain seq x y z
N MET A 1 -17.34 -51.04 -59.62
CA MET A 1 -16.41 -50.26 -60.48
C MET A 1 -16.89 -48.83 -60.51
N ASN A 2 -15.97 -47.89 -60.23
CA ASN A 2 -15.97 -46.44 -60.44
C ASN A 2 -16.72 -45.52 -59.43
N THR A 3 -15.93 -44.98 -58.49
CA THR A 3 -16.01 -43.66 -57.81
C THR A 3 -15.62 -42.51 -58.79
N PRO A 4 -15.50 -41.21 -58.40
CA PRO A 4 -16.26 -40.32 -57.48
C PRO A 4 -16.56 -38.93 -58.12
N ILE A 5 -17.43 -38.09 -57.53
CA ILE A 5 -17.34 -36.61 -57.65
C ILE A 5 -17.81 -35.95 -56.34
N GLU A 6 -16.86 -35.36 -55.60
CA GLU A 6 -17.05 -34.16 -54.75
C GLU A 6 -16.73 -32.94 -55.65
N PRO A 7 -17.29 -31.73 -55.43
CA PRO A 7 -17.02 -30.97 -54.19
C PRO A 7 -18.20 -30.07 -53.71
N ASN A 8 -18.15 -29.57 -52.48
CA ASN A 8 -17.87 -28.15 -52.23
C ASN A 8 -18.01 -27.78 -50.76
N ASP A 9 -16.96 -27.16 -50.29
CA ASP A 9 -16.70 -26.57 -49.00
C ASP A 9 -17.70 -25.44 -48.69
N GLN A 10 -18.36 -25.51 -47.53
CA GLN A 10 -19.02 -24.37 -46.90
C GLN A 10 -18.58 -24.31 -45.43
N ASP A 11 -17.29 -24.01 -45.27
CA ASP A 11 -16.71 -23.10 -44.27
C ASP A 11 -17.78 -22.25 -43.55
N THR A 12 -18.37 -22.79 -42.49
CA THR A 12 -19.34 -22.08 -41.66
C THR A 12 -18.57 -21.18 -40.71
N ARG A 13 -18.07 -20.05 -41.22
CA ARG A 13 -17.44 -19.01 -40.41
C ARG A 13 -18.50 -18.48 -39.43
N PRO A 14 -18.30 -18.55 -38.10
CA PRO A 14 -19.20 -17.89 -37.19
C PRO A 14 -19.14 -16.38 -37.47
N LEU A 15 -20.30 -15.81 -37.80
CA LEU A 15 -20.53 -14.39 -37.94
C LEU A 15 -19.98 -13.68 -36.71
N ILE A 16 -18.90 -12.92 -36.93
CA ILE A 16 -18.28 -12.08 -35.90
C ILE A 16 -19.36 -11.14 -35.37
N ASP A 17 -19.73 -11.37 -34.11
CA ASP A 17 -20.69 -10.58 -33.37
C ASP A 17 -20.13 -9.16 -33.15
N LYS A 18 -20.38 -8.27 -34.12
CA LYS A 18 -19.95 -6.87 -34.13
C LYS A 18 -20.71 -6.00 -33.11
N GLN A 19 -21.39 -6.62 -32.14
CA GLN A 19 -22.10 -5.96 -31.06
C GLN A 19 -21.26 -5.83 -29.77
N ARG A 20 -20.06 -6.44 -29.70
CA ARG A 20 -19.19 -6.45 -28.49
C ARG A 20 -18.27 -5.24 -28.29
N ARG A 21 -18.40 -4.17 -29.08
CA ARG A 21 -17.58 -2.96 -28.89
C ARG A 21 -18.42 -1.68 -28.86
N ARG A 22 -19.29 -1.60 -27.87
CA ARG A 22 -19.74 -0.31 -27.32
C ARG A 22 -19.38 -0.28 -25.84
N LEU A 23 -18.10 -0.05 -25.57
CA LEU A 23 -17.66 0.47 -24.29
C LEU A 23 -18.25 1.88 -24.22
N SER A 24 -19.40 2.00 -23.57
CA SER A 24 -20.04 3.27 -23.30
C SER A 24 -19.04 4.13 -22.53
N LYS A 25 -18.55 5.17 -23.20
CA LYS A 25 -18.02 6.38 -22.59
C LYS A 25 -19.09 6.91 -21.64
N VAL A 26 -19.05 6.50 -20.38
CA VAL A 26 -19.79 7.13 -19.30
C VAL A 26 -18.75 7.62 -18.31
N GLY A 27 -18.66 8.95 -18.23
CA GLY A 27 -17.74 9.63 -17.34
C GLY A 27 -18.07 9.35 -15.88
N LEU A 28 -17.02 9.20 -15.10
CA LEU A 28 -16.95 9.60 -13.71
C LEU A 28 -15.51 10.08 -13.50
N ALA A 29 -15.37 11.37 -13.22
CA ALA A 29 -14.13 11.96 -12.79
C ALA A 29 -13.81 11.43 -11.38
N ALA A 30 -13.05 10.34 -11.31
CA ALA A 30 -12.35 9.94 -10.11
C ALA A 30 -11.06 9.22 -10.54
N PRO A 31 -9.87 9.65 -10.07
CA PRO A 31 -8.66 8.88 -10.27
C PRO A 31 -8.78 7.59 -9.45
N VAL A 32 -9.27 6.52 -10.07
CA VAL A 32 -9.19 5.18 -9.49
C VAL A 32 -7.74 4.74 -9.65
N VAL A 33 -6.96 4.83 -8.57
CA VAL A 33 -5.63 4.24 -8.51
C VAL A 33 -5.81 2.72 -8.46
N LEU A 34 -5.88 2.09 -9.63
CA LEU A 34 -5.80 0.65 -9.75
C LEU A 34 -4.36 0.24 -9.48
N GLY A 35 -4.13 -0.45 -8.36
CA GLY A 35 -2.83 -1.06 -8.08
C GLY A 35 -2.54 -2.16 -9.10
N THR A 36 -1.73 -1.88 -10.12
CA THR A 36 -1.18 -2.93 -10.99
C THR A 36 -0.10 -3.67 -10.20
N LEU A 37 -0.37 -4.94 -9.87
CA LEU A 37 0.57 -5.80 -9.15
C LEU A 37 1.82 -6.02 -10.02
N LEU A 38 2.94 -5.37 -9.69
CA LEU A 38 4.21 -5.66 -10.34
C LEU A 38 4.70 -7.02 -9.84
N SER A 39 4.62 -8.04 -10.68
CA SER A 39 5.17 -9.36 -10.39
C SER A 39 6.69 -9.27 -10.25
N ARG A 40 7.20 -9.24 -9.01
CA ARG A 40 8.63 -9.28 -8.73
C ARG A 40 9.19 -10.66 -9.11
N PRO A 41 10.35 -10.74 -9.80
CA PRO A 41 10.97 -12.02 -10.13
C PRO A 41 11.39 -12.78 -8.85
N VAL A 42 11.25 -14.11 -8.89
CA VAL A 42 11.21 -15.06 -7.76
C VAL A 42 12.51 -15.17 -6.93
N LEU A 43 13.60 -14.51 -7.31
CA LEU A 43 14.90 -14.66 -6.65
C LEU A 43 15.08 -13.84 -5.36
N GLY A 44 14.03 -13.19 -4.86
CA GLY A 44 14.02 -12.46 -3.59
C GLY A 44 12.62 -12.00 -3.17
N ALA A 45 11.59 -12.73 -3.61
CA ALA A 45 10.22 -12.36 -3.33
C ALA A 45 9.90 -12.60 -1.85
N ALA A 46 9.25 -11.61 -1.21
CA ALA A 46 8.69 -11.77 0.12
C ALA A 46 7.82 -13.04 0.16
N PRO A 47 7.73 -13.73 1.33
CA PRO A 47 6.83 -14.86 1.49
C PRO A 47 5.43 -14.52 0.97
N TYR A 48 4.85 -15.39 0.13
CA TYR A 48 3.59 -15.11 -0.56
C TYR A 48 2.48 -14.70 0.42
N ASN A 49 2.40 -15.35 1.58
CA ASN A 49 1.45 -15.05 2.65
C ASN A 49 1.57 -13.61 3.17
N CYS A 50 2.71 -12.95 3.01
CA CYS A 50 2.94 -11.56 3.44
C CYS A 50 2.65 -10.53 2.36
N THR A 51 2.34 -10.98 1.13
CA THR A 51 1.88 -10.09 0.06
C THR A 51 0.39 -9.77 0.23
N ILE A 52 -0.05 -8.66 -0.38
CA ILE A 52 -1.46 -8.25 -0.38
C ILE A 52 -2.37 -9.40 -0.85
N SER A 53 -2.02 -10.10 -1.94
CA SER A 53 -2.80 -11.22 -2.47
C SER A 53 -2.77 -12.45 -1.56
N GLY A 54 -1.65 -12.73 -0.88
CA GLY A 54 -1.57 -13.80 0.11
C GLY A 54 -2.43 -13.55 1.35
N GLN A 55 -2.47 -12.31 1.84
CA GLN A 55 -3.35 -11.90 2.94
C GLN A 55 -4.85 -12.02 2.57
N MET A 56 -5.19 -11.77 1.29
CA MET A 56 -6.55 -11.97 0.79
C MET A 56 -6.93 -13.44 0.59
N SER A 57 -5.97 -14.27 0.20
CA SER A 57 -6.21 -15.66 -0.17
C SER A 57 -6.56 -16.53 1.04
N GLY A 58 -6.14 -16.15 2.26
CA GLY A 58 -6.57 -16.81 3.49
C GLY A 58 -6.28 -18.32 3.50
N ASN A 59 -5.02 -18.70 3.72
CA ASN A 59 -4.59 -20.08 4.05
C ASN A 59 -5.10 -21.25 3.16
N VAL A 60 -5.57 -21.01 1.93
CA VAL A 60 -6.13 -22.08 1.07
C VAL A 60 -5.10 -23.05 0.48
N SER A 61 -3.80 -22.90 0.77
CA SER A 61 -2.78 -23.93 0.48
C SER A 61 -1.53 -23.72 1.35
N SER A 62 -1.31 -24.58 2.35
CA SER A 62 -0.04 -24.61 3.10
C SER A 62 0.99 -25.45 2.32
N HIS A 63 1.84 -24.80 1.53
CA HIS A 63 3.03 -25.44 0.97
C HIS A 63 4.25 -24.77 1.60
N GLY A 64 4.59 -25.17 2.83
CA GLY A 64 5.77 -24.70 3.56
C GLY A 64 5.49 -24.27 5.00
N GLU A 65 6.56 -24.19 5.80
CA GLU A 65 6.52 -23.68 7.18
C GLU A 65 5.97 -22.24 7.21
N PRO A 66 5.11 -21.89 8.19
CA PRO A 66 4.53 -20.55 8.28
C PRO A 66 5.62 -19.52 8.59
N VAL A 67 6.03 -18.76 7.57
CA VAL A 67 6.92 -17.62 7.77
C VAL A 67 6.12 -16.48 8.40
N SER A 68 6.48 -16.09 9.62
CA SER A 68 5.92 -14.90 10.26
C SER A 68 6.36 -13.64 9.51
N CYS A 69 5.37 -12.92 8.97
CA CYS A 69 5.58 -11.68 8.23
C CYS A 69 6.20 -10.57 9.08
N ALA A 70 6.08 -10.67 10.40
CA ALA A 70 6.66 -9.71 11.35
C ALA A 70 8.19 -9.67 11.29
N THR A 71 8.85 -10.71 10.77
CA THR A 71 10.32 -10.76 10.67
C THR A 71 10.89 -10.03 9.45
N LEU A 72 10.01 -9.56 8.55
CA LEU A 72 10.43 -8.95 7.27
C LEU A 72 10.92 -7.51 7.45
N GLY A 73 10.26 -6.74 8.32
CA GLY A 73 10.55 -5.34 8.60
C GLY A 73 10.93 -5.06 10.05
N LEU A 74 11.31 -3.81 10.30
CA LEU A 74 11.63 -3.26 11.61
C LEU A 74 10.51 -2.30 12.04
N SER A 75 10.17 -2.31 13.33
CA SER A 75 9.08 -1.48 13.86
C SER A 75 9.36 0.04 13.79
N PRO A 76 8.31 0.87 13.89
CA PRO A 76 8.44 2.32 14.04
C PRO A 76 9.36 2.72 15.21
N GLY A 77 9.36 1.94 16.29
CA GLY A 77 10.23 2.16 17.46
C GLY A 77 11.70 2.02 17.11
N TYR A 78 12.07 0.95 16.38
CA TYR A 78 13.43 0.74 15.92
C TYR A 78 13.92 1.91 15.05
N TRP A 79 13.14 2.32 14.04
CA TRP A 79 13.54 3.39 13.12
C TRP A 79 13.68 4.74 13.83
N LYS A 80 12.81 5.02 14.79
CA LYS A 80 12.88 6.24 15.63
C LYS A 80 14.18 6.33 16.42
N GLU A 81 14.69 5.20 16.91
CA GLU A 81 15.91 5.15 17.72
C GLU A 81 17.19 5.12 16.88
N HIS A 82 17.08 4.80 15.58
CA HIS A 82 18.22 4.67 14.68
C HIS A 82 18.12 5.58 13.44
N PRO A 83 17.96 6.92 13.60
CA PRO A 83 17.84 7.85 12.46
C PRO A 83 19.09 7.89 11.57
N ASN A 84 20.26 7.51 12.11
CA ASN A 84 21.51 7.38 11.36
C ASN A 84 21.49 6.26 10.31
N LEU A 85 20.60 5.27 10.44
CA LEU A 85 20.48 4.15 9.51
C LEU A 85 19.54 4.45 8.32
N TRP A 86 18.91 5.62 8.27
CA TRP A 86 17.93 5.97 7.25
C TRP A 86 18.56 6.36 5.90
N SER A 87 19.89 6.47 5.85
CA SER A 87 20.62 6.89 4.64
C SER A 87 20.17 6.09 3.41
N PRO A 88 19.81 6.75 2.31
CA PRO A 88 20.09 8.16 1.97
C PRO A 88 19.02 9.16 2.44
N PHE A 89 17.98 8.74 3.16
CA PHE A 89 16.89 9.61 3.58
C PHE A 89 17.23 10.39 4.84
N LEU A 90 16.78 11.64 4.88
CA LEU A 90 16.94 12.51 6.04
C LEU A 90 15.77 12.31 6.99
N SER A 91 16.06 12.03 8.26
CA SER A 91 15.05 11.96 9.33
C SER A 91 14.34 13.31 9.56
N THR A 92 15.02 14.40 9.23
CA THR A 92 14.50 15.77 9.19
C THR A 92 13.75 16.11 7.90
N GLY A 93 13.69 15.19 6.94
CA GLY A 93 12.89 15.35 5.72
C GLY A 93 11.41 15.51 6.06
N LEU A 94 10.73 16.40 5.33
CA LEU A 94 9.32 16.72 5.57
C LEU A 94 8.44 15.51 5.22
N PHE A 95 7.46 15.19 6.06
CA PHE A 95 6.53 14.10 5.79
C PHE A 95 5.81 14.30 4.44
N LYS A 96 5.40 15.54 4.16
CA LYS A 96 4.69 15.90 2.93
C LYS A 96 5.52 15.79 1.64
N SER A 97 6.85 15.60 1.73
CA SER A 97 7.67 15.37 0.55
C SER A 97 7.63 13.92 0.07
N VAL A 98 7.17 13.01 0.93
CA VAL A 98 7.05 11.57 0.63
C VAL A 98 5.58 11.16 0.51
N PHE A 99 4.75 11.65 1.44
CA PHE A 99 3.33 11.33 1.54
C PHE A 99 2.46 12.57 1.31
N ALA A 100 1.15 12.38 1.25
CA ALA A 100 0.19 13.48 1.22
C ALA A 100 0.36 14.40 2.45
N ASN A 101 0.00 15.68 2.29
CA ASN A 101 0.01 16.66 3.37
C ASN A 101 -1.09 16.35 4.40
N ALA A 102 -0.79 15.40 5.29
CA ALA A 102 -1.75 14.81 6.22
C ALA A 102 -1.68 15.48 7.61
N TYR A 103 -0.51 15.96 8.02
CA TYR A 103 -0.24 16.23 9.43
C TYR A 103 0.21 17.67 9.70
N ALA A 104 -0.19 18.16 10.87
CA ALA A 104 0.45 19.24 11.61
C ALA A 104 0.96 18.66 12.95
N PHE A 105 1.90 19.34 13.63
CA PHE A 105 2.50 18.83 14.85
C PHE A 105 2.68 19.87 15.95
N LYS A 106 2.84 19.37 17.18
CA LYS A 106 3.32 20.13 18.34
C LYS A 106 4.38 19.32 19.04
N ILE A 107 5.49 19.97 19.36
CA ILE A 107 6.53 19.36 20.20
C ILE A 107 6.05 19.43 21.65
N ARG A 108 5.96 18.26 22.30
CA ARG A 108 5.72 18.18 23.75
C ARG A 108 7.03 18.30 24.49
N ASN A 109 7.97 17.44 24.10
CA ASN A 109 9.32 17.31 24.65
C ASN A 109 10.27 16.96 23.50
N PRO A 110 11.62 17.02 23.68
CA PRO A 110 12.58 16.74 22.61
C PRO A 110 12.44 15.37 21.93
N THR A 111 11.79 14.40 22.57
CA THR A 111 11.63 13.03 22.07
C THR A 111 10.16 12.64 21.81
N THR A 112 9.23 13.59 21.95
CA THR A 112 7.80 13.32 21.88
C THR A 112 7.06 14.46 21.20
N THR A 113 6.28 14.10 20.19
CA THR A 113 5.41 15.00 19.45
C THR A 113 3.97 14.53 19.59
N ASP A 114 3.05 15.48 19.49
CA ASP A 114 1.66 15.19 19.16
C ASP A 114 1.45 15.54 17.69
N ILE A 115 0.52 14.84 17.02
CA ILE A 115 0.14 15.15 15.64
C ILE A 115 -1.37 15.37 15.50
N ALA A 116 -1.72 16.23 14.57
CA ALA A 116 -3.09 16.61 14.24
C ALA A 116 -3.27 16.63 12.71
N PRO A 117 -4.51 16.67 12.20
CA PRO A 117 -4.74 16.93 10.77
C PRO A 117 -4.05 18.22 10.30
N ALA A 118 -3.58 18.23 9.06
CA ALA A 118 -3.04 19.43 8.43
C ALA A 118 -4.05 20.59 8.51
N GLY A 119 -3.55 21.81 8.76
CA GLY A 119 -4.39 23.01 8.91
C GLY A 119 -5.06 23.17 10.28
N THR A 120 -4.75 22.32 11.27
CA THR A 120 -5.28 22.51 12.63
C THR A 120 -4.75 23.81 13.24
N ASN A 121 -5.65 24.70 13.63
CA ASN A 121 -5.32 26.02 14.18
C ASN A 121 -4.43 25.91 15.43
N GLY A 122 -3.36 26.71 15.47
CA GLY A 122 -2.41 26.74 16.57
C GLY A 122 -1.44 25.55 16.59
N TRP A 123 -1.35 24.75 15.53
CA TRP A 123 -0.34 23.69 15.35
C TRP A 123 0.67 24.09 14.29
N THR A 124 1.91 23.61 14.44
CA THR A 124 2.97 23.88 13.46
C THR A 124 2.74 23.00 12.23
N PRO A 125 2.76 23.55 11.00
CA PRO A 125 2.62 22.76 9.79
C PRO A 125 3.88 21.93 9.51
N ASP A 126 3.79 21.02 8.54
CA ASP A 126 4.94 20.36 7.93
C ASP A 126 5.85 19.57 8.91
N PRO A 127 5.32 18.57 9.63
CA PRO A 127 6.17 17.69 10.43
C PRO A 127 7.18 16.95 9.57
N THR A 128 8.31 16.61 10.17
CA THR A 128 9.30 15.71 9.58
C THR A 128 8.83 14.26 9.70
N LEU A 129 9.44 13.35 8.93
CA LEU A 129 9.23 11.91 9.09
C LEU A 129 9.52 11.44 10.52
N LEU A 130 10.58 11.98 11.16
CA LEU A 130 10.90 11.68 12.55
C LEU A 130 9.85 12.21 13.53
N HIS A 131 9.30 13.41 13.33
CA HIS A 131 8.19 13.91 14.15
C HIS A 131 6.98 12.99 14.10
N VAL A 132 6.69 12.36 12.95
CA VAL A 132 5.59 11.41 12.85
C VAL A 132 5.89 10.12 13.63
N LEU A 133 7.12 9.58 13.55
CA LEU A 133 7.53 8.41 14.33
C LEU A 133 7.55 8.64 15.84
N GLN A 134 7.84 9.86 16.28
CA GLN A 134 7.83 10.25 17.70
C GLN A 134 6.42 10.51 18.25
N SER A 135 5.39 10.42 17.42
CA SER A 135 4.02 10.72 17.83
C SER A 135 3.50 9.72 18.85
N ARG A 136 2.88 10.20 19.94
CA ARG A 136 2.23 9.35 20.96
C ARG A 136 0.73 9.20 20.80
N GLY A 137 0.07 10.19 20.22
CA GLY A 137 -1.39 10.25 20.10
C GLY A 137 -1.82 11.27 19.06
N GLY A 138 -3.12 11.30 18.77
CA GLY A 138 -3.71 12.14 17.73
C GLY A 138 -5.08 12.65 18.13
N LEU A 139 -5.45 13.82 17.60
CA LEU A 139 -6.73 14.47 17.90
C LEU A 139 -7.96 13.75 17.33
N ARG A 140 -7.76 12.70 16.51
CA ARG A 140 -8.84 11.87 15.98
C ARG A 140 -8.75 10.49 16.63
N PRO A 141 -9.68 10.10 17.52
CA PRO A 141 -9.67 8.77 18.12
C PRO A 141 -10.17 7.68 17.15
N ASN A 142 -10.97 8.06 16.13
CA ASN A 142 -11.66 7.09 15.24
C ASN A 142 -10.90 6.75 13.96
N LEU A 143 -9.93 7.59 13.56
CA LEU A 143 -8.85 7.16 12.67
C LEU A 143 -7.68 7.03 13.62
N ASN A 144 -7.06 5.85 13.77
CA ASN A 144 -5.82 5.71 14.54
C ASN A 144 -4.65 6.39 13.79
N TYR A 145 -4.80 7.69 13.57
CA TYR A 145 -4.16 8.55 12.60
C TYR A 145 -2.65 8.66 12.83
N PRO A 146 -2.19 8.79 14.08
CA PRO A 146 -0.76 8.68 14.38
C PRO A 146 -0.19 7.30 14.10
N SER A 147 -0.93 6.24 14.43
CA SER A 147 -0.45 4.87 14.25
C SER A 147 -0.35 4.53 12.77
N LEU A 148 -1.33 4.94 11.94
CA LEU A 148 -1.24 4.85 10.49
C LEU A 148 -0.01 5.58 9.95
N GLY A 149 0.24 6.83 10.39
CA GLY A 149 1.42 7.59 9.99
C GLY A 149 2.73 6.92 10.38
N ARG A 150 2.84 6.43 11.62
CA ARG A 150 4.02 5.72 12.11
C ARG A 150 4.26 4.42 11.34
N ALA A 151 3.20 3.65 11.14
CA ALA A 151 3.24 2.41 10.37
C ALA A 151 3.67 2.66 8.93
N ALA A 152 3.12 3.70 8.27
CA ALA A 152 3.48 4.06 6.92
C ALA A 152 4.95 4.48 6.79
N VAL A 153 5.48 5.30 7.70
CA VAL A 153 6.90 5.69 7.67
C VAL A 153 7.80 4.47 7.88
N ALA A 154 7.49 3.59 8.84
CA ALA A 154 8.25 2.37 9.07
C ALA A 154 8.22 1.43 7.85
N SER A 155 7.04 1.20 7.27
CA SER A 155 6.88 0.39 6.06
C SER A 155 7.63 0.97 4.87
N TRP A 156 7.67 2.29 4.72
CA TRP A 156 8.39 2.97 3.64
C TRP A 156 9.91 2.86 3.80
N LEU A 157 10.43 2.96 5.03
CA LEU A 157 11.85 2.71 5.32
C LEU A 157 12.20 1.24 5.10
N ASN A 158 11.35 0.32 5.58
CA ASN A 158 11.54 -1.11 5.37
C ASN A 158 11.55 -1.49 3.88
N ALA A 159 10.66 -0.91 3.07
CA ALA A 159 10.61 -1.13 1.63
C ALA A 159 11.92 -0.80 0.90
N TYR A 160 12.73 0.13 1.45
CA TYR A 160 14.05 0.45 0.91
C TYR A 160 15.17 -0.40 1.52
N HIS A 161 15.19 -0.53 2.84
CA HIS A 161 16.30 -1.15 3.56
C HIS A 161 16.23 -2.68 3.66
N ARG A 162 15.06 -3.28 3.39
CA ARG A 162 14.82 -4.72 3.59
C ARG A 162 14.55 -5.38 2.23
N PRO A 163 15.49 -6.17 1.69
CA PRO A 163 15.37 -6.76 0.35
C PRO A 163 14.09 -7.58 0.13
N ASN A 164 13.64 -8.29 1.18
CA ASN A 164 12.47 -9.18 1.14
C ASN A 164 11.18 -8.54 1.69
N TYR A 165 11.13 -7.20 1.80
CA TYR A 165 9.89 -6.53 2.21
C TYR A 165 8.82 -6.68 1.11
N PRO A 166 7.55 -7.00 1.43
CA PRO A 166 6.55 -7.32 0.42
C PRO A 166 6.00 -6.09 -0.31
N LEU A 167 6.31 -4.88 0.16
CA LEU A 167 5.88 -3.62 -0.44
C LEU A 167 7.06 -2.82 -0.96
N THR A 168 6.81 -2.08 -2.03
CA THR A 168 7.67 -1.00 -2.52
C THR A 168 7.34 0.31 -1.82
N GLN A 169 8.26 1.26 -1.87
CA GLN A 169 8.03 2.62 -1.35
C GLN A 169 6.81 3.29 -2.01
N ALA A 170 6.62 3.10 -3.31
CA ALA A 170 5.50 3.66 -4.06
C ALA A 170 4.15 3.08 -3.62
N GLU A 171 4.09 1.77 -3.34
CA GLU A 171 2.87 1.12 -2.83
C GLU A 171 2.51 1.63 -1.44
N VAL A 172 3.49 1.77 -0.54
CA VAL A 172 3.25 2.33 0.80
C VAL A 172 2.69 3.75 0.72
N ILE A 173 3.25 4.58 -0.17
CA ILE A 173 2.77 5.95 -0.42
C ILE A 173 1.33 5.93 -0.95
N ALA A 174 1.04 5.09 -1.95
CA ALA A 174 -0.29 5.00 -2.55
C ALA A 174 -1.35 4.54 -1.52
N MET A 175 -1.03 3.53 -0.73
CA MET A 175 -1.91 3.01 0.33
C MET A 175 -2.21 4.08 1.38
N PHE A 176 -1.18 4.77 1.89
CA PHE A 176 -1.37 5.85 2.86
C PHE A 176 -2.20 7.00 2.27
N ASN A 177 -1.84 7.48 1.08
CA ASN A 177 -2.50 8.62 0.44
C ASN A 177 -3.97 8.33 0.09
N ALA A 178 -4.33 7.08 -0.16
CA ALA A 178 -5.71 6.69 -0.42
C ALA A 178 -6.61 6.78 0.82
N VAL A 179 -6.07 6.48 2.02
CA VAL A 179 -6.90 6.27 3.22
C VAL A 179 -6.77 7.35 4.29
N TYR A 180 -5.71 8.17 4.27
CA TYR A 180 -5.44 9.13 5.36
C TYR A 180 -6.60 10.10 5.61
N ASN A 181 -7.34 10.50 4.57
CA ASN A 181 -8.48 11.40 4.68
C ASN A 181 -9.84 10.69 4.65
N GLY A 182 -9.90 9.45 5.14
CA GLY A 182 -11.14 8.65 5.19
C GLY A 182 -11.55 8.04 3.84
N GLY A 183 -10.62 7.97 2.88
CA GLY A 183 -10.83 7.24 1.63
C GLY A 183 -10.53 5.75 1.77
N ASN A 184 -10.52 5.06 0.63
CA ASN A 184 -10.31 3.62 0.52
C ASN A 184 -9.19 3.30 -0.47
N TYR A 185 -8.35 2.32 -0.14
CA TYR A 185 -7.37 1.75 -1.05
C TYR A 185 -7.93 0.53 -1.77
N TYR A 186 -8.02 0.57 -3.10
CA TYR A 186 -8.54 -0.54 -3.89
C TYR A 186 -7.46 -1.58 -4.15
N VAL A 187 -7.58 -2.73 -3.49
CA VAL A 187 -6.68 -3.86 -3.72
C VAL A 187 -6.98 -4.53 -5.04
N ASN A 188 -8.26 -4.60 -5.40
CA ASN A 188 -8.74 -4.98 -6.73
C ASN A 188 -10.10 -4.31 -7.01
N ALA A 189 -10.78 -4.71 -8.09
CA ALA A 189 -12.04 -4.10 -8.51
C ALA A 189 -13.21 -4.24 -7.49
N SER A 190 -13.15 -5.22 -6.59
CA SER A 190 -14.24 -5.52 -5.64
C SER A 190 -13.83 -5.39 -4.16
N VAL A 191 -12.54 -5.46 -3.87
CA VAL A 191 -12.00 -5.39 -2.51
C VAL A 191 -11.25 -4.09 -2.31
N HIS A 192 -11.66 -3.38 -1.27
CA HIS A 192 -11.01 -2.16 -0.82
C HIS A 192 -10.67 -2.26 0.67
N TRP A 193 -9.65 -1.52 1.07
CA TRP A 193 -9.19 -1.40 2.44
C TRP A 193 -9.37 0.03 2.93
N ASP A 194 -9.93 0.17 4.13
CA ASP A 194 -9.96 1.43 4.86
C ASP A 194 -8.61 1.70 5.57
N ALA A 195 -8.53 2.83 6.29
CA ALA A 195 -7.35 3.21 7.06
C ALA A 195 -6.93 2.17 8.12
N SER A 196 -7.89 1.51 8.76
CA SER A 196 -7.63 0.50 9.79
C SER A 196 -7.04 -0.76 9.19
N GLN A 197 -7.58 -1.22 8.07
CA GLN A 197 -7.10 -2.39 7.35
C GLN A 197 -5.70 -2.16 6.76
N VAL A 198 -5.45 -0.99 6.17
CA VAL A 198 -4.11 -0.60 5.69
C VAL A 198 -3.09 -0.58 6.85
N MET A 199 -3.46 0.03 7.98
CA MET A 199 -2.58 0.08 9.16
C MET A 199 -2.28 -1.32 9.70
N THR A 200 -3.32 -2.17 9.84
CA THR A 200 -3.18 -3.55 10.32
C THR A 200 -2.25 -4.35 9.42
N TYR A 201 -2.39 -4.18 8.10
CA TYR A 201 -1.51 -4.83 7.15
C TYR A 201 -0.06 -4.35 7.30
N PHE A 202 0.20 -3.04 7.41
CA PHE A 202 1.55 -2.54 7.67
C PHE A 202 2.14 -3.12 8.97
N GLU A 203 1.38 -3.11 10.06
CA GLU A 203 1.78 -3.64 11.38
C GLU A 203 2.06 -5.15 11.34
N SER A 204 1.42 -5.90 10.44
CA SER A 204 1.70 -7.34 10.27
C SER A 204 3.08 -7.66 9.67
N LEU A 205 3.74 -6.66 9.06
CA LEU A 205 4.98 -6.84 8.29
C LEU A 205 6.26 -6.55 9.08
N TYR A 206 6.16 -6.19 10.36
CA TYR A 206 7.31 -5.89 11.21
C TYR A 206 7.04 -6.23 12.68
N SER A 207 8.11 -6.29 13.47
CA SER A 207 8.10 -6.37 14.94
C SER A 207 9.09 -5.38 15.56
#